data_AF-A0A7X8AGC5-F1
#
_entry.id   AF-A0A7X8AGC5-F1
#
_cell.length_a   1.000
_cell.length_b   1.000
_cell.length_c   1.000
_cell.angle_alpha   90.00
_cell.angle_beta   90.00
_cell.angle_gamma   90.00
#
_symmetry.space_group_name_H-M   'P 1'
#
loop_
_entity.id
_entity.type
_entity.pdbx_description
1 polymer ?
#
loop_
_entity_poly.entity_id
_entity_poly.type
_entity_poly.pdbx_seq_one_letter_code
_entity_poly.pdbx_strand_id
1 'polypeptide(L)'
;MISSSSLLLHCCCGPCATASIDRFVQLGYKVVPYFFNPNIEPSDERKRRLDAFLVVCQSKMLTPIVEDHPDYSHKRGQDRCFSCYSVRLERAKLAAQRFGLEFFSTSLLISPYQKHELIKQVGSGLEGFVYEDLRPFYKDSQQQAKELGIYRQKYCACLESLEESKWLAKRKSEMKRQKSGPTEEWVPRWLVK
;
A
#
# COMPACT_ATOMS: atom_id res chain seq x y z
N MET A 1 -16.41 -4.80 29.46
CA MET A 1 -15.83 -5.79 28.53
C MET A 1 -15.88 -5.16 27.14
N ILE A 2 -14.75 -4.68 26.61
CA ILE A 2 -14.71 -4.24 25.21
C ILE A 2 -14.72 -5.54 24.40
N SER A 3 -15.86 -5.84 23.76
CA SER A 3 -15.90 -6.86 22.71
C SER A 3 -14.84 -6.46 21.68
N SER A 4 -13.76 -7.22 21.55
CA SER A 4 -12.68 -6.90 20.61
C SER A 4 -13.16 -7.17 19.19
N SER A 5 -13.81 -6.19 18.57
CA SER A 5 -14.24 -6.29 17.19
C SER A 5 -13.02 -6.51 16.29
N SER A 6 -13.13 -7.43 15.33
CA SER A 6 -12.06 -7.69 14.36
C SER A 6 -12.25 -6.79 13.13
N LEU A 7 -11.17 -6.24 12.61
CA LEU A 7 -11.18 -5.28 11.50
C LEU A 7 -10.20 -5.71 10.41
N LEU A 8 -10.69 -5.78 9.17
CA LEU A 8 -9.82 -5.97 8.01
C LEU A 8 -9.22 -4.63 7.57
N LEU A 9 -7.90 -4.53 7.58
CA LEU A 9 -7.21 -3.31 7.13
C LEU A 9 -6.64 -3.52 5.73
N HIS A 10 -7.25 -2.89 4.73
CA HIS A 10 -6.68 -2.82 3.40
C HIS A 10 -5.36 -2.03 3.42
N CYS A 11 -4.30 -2.62 2.90
CA CYS A 11 -2.94 -2.10 2.90
C CYS A 11 -2.43 -1.96 1.46
N CYS A 12 -2.17 -0.72 1.03
CA CYS A 12 -1.71 -0.45 -0.34
C CYS A 12 -0.19 -0.65 -0.56
N CYS A 13 0.58 -0.71 0.54
CA CYS A 13 2.03 -0.94 0.61
C CYS A 13 2.49 -1.06 2.08
N GLY A 14 3.73 -1.55 2.30
CA GLY A 14 4.32 -1.65 3.63
C GLY A 14 4.36 -0.35 4.44
N PRO A 15 4.93 0.76 3.92
CA PRO A 15 5.04 2.00 4.71
C PRO A 15 3.71 2.61 5.11
N CYS A 16 2.63 2.37 4.36
CA CYS A 16 1.30 2.81 4.79
C CYS A 16 0.70 1.87 5.83
N ALA A 17 1.07 0.59 5.84
CA ALA A 17 0.56 -0.38 6.79
C ALA A 17 1.12 -0.18 8.20
N THR A 18 2.36 0.32 8.36
CA THR A 18 3.07 0.42 9.65
C THR A 18 2.23 1.08 10.75
N ALA A 19 2.14 2.41 10.78
CA ALA A 19 1.42 3.10 11.85
C ALA A 19 -0.12 2.98 11.71
N SER A 20 -0.64 2.63 10.53
CA SER A 20 -2.07 2.33 10.36
C SER A 20 -2.50 1.13 11.19
N ILE A 21 -1.71 0.03 11.16
CA ILE A 21 -1.98 -1.16 11.98
C ILE A 21 -1.95 -0.78 13.46
N ASP A 22 -0.91 -0.05 13.89
CA ASP A 22 -0.77 0.36 15.30
C ASP A 22 -1.97 1.18 15.77
N ARG A 23 -2.43 2.12 14.93
CA ARG A 23 -3.57 2.96 15.27
C ARG A 23 -4.85 2.15 15.45
N PHE A 24 -5.16 1.22 14.55
CA PHE A 24 -6.37 0.40 14.71
C PHE A 24 -6.28 -0.57 15.89
N VAL A 25 -5.09 -1.07 16.21
CA VAL A 25 -4.87 -1.85 17.45
C VAL A 25 -5.11 -0.99 18.70
N GLN A 26 -4.62 0.26 18.72
CA GLN A 26 -4.87 1.21 19.82
C GLN A 26 -6.34 1.58 19.98
N LEU A 27 -7.11 1.57 18.88
CA LEU A 27 -8.56 1.75 18.89
C LEU A 27 -9.32 0.50 19.40
N GLY A 28 -8.62 -0.58 19.75
CA GLY A 28 -9.19 -1.79 20.33
C GLY A 28 -9.56 -2.88 19.32
N TYR A 29 -9.20 -2.72 18.04
CA TYR A 29 -9.50 -3.72 17.02
C TYR A 29 -8.47 -4.85 16.99
N LYS A 30 -8.94 -6.07 16.74
CA LYS A 30 -8.08 -7.15 16.25
C LYS A 30 -7.89 -6.98 14.74
N VAL A 31 -6.75 -6.42 14.35
CA VAL A 31 -6.46 -6.07 12.95
C VAL A 31 -6.05 -7.29 12.13
N VAL A 32 -6.69 -7.48 10.98
CA VAL A 32 -6.32 -8.46 9.95
C VAL A 32 -5.79 -7.69 8.74
N PRO A 33 -4.47 -7.68 8.48
CA PRO A 33 -3.90 -6.97 7.34
C PRO A 33 -4.31 -7.63 6.01
N TYR A 34 -4.70 -6.82 5.04
CA TYR A 34 -5.11 -7.27 3.71
C TYR A 34 -4.39 -6.50 2.61
N PHE A 35 -3.53 -7.16 1.84
CA PHE A 35 -2.88 -6.55 0.69
C PHE A 35 -3.71 -6.75 -0.57
N PHE A 36 -4.17 -5.65 -1.15
CA PHE A 36 -4.78 -5.62 -2.46
C PHE A 36 -4.49 -4.29 -3.12
N ASN A 37 -3.79 -4.32 -4.25
CA ASN A 37 -3.50 -3.11 -5.00
C ASN A 37 -3.40 -3.45 -6.49
N PRO A 38 -4.54 -3.37 -7.21
CA PRO A 38 -4.57 -3.79 -8.61
C PRO A 38 -3.77 -2.87 -9.53
N ASN A 39 -3.76 -1.57 -9.22
CA ASN A 39 -3.21 -0.52 -10.07
C ASN A 39 -1.77 -0.17 -9.66
N ILE A 40 -0.85 -1.13 -9.85
CA ILE A 40 0.58 -0.93 -9.62
C ILE A 40 1.36 -1.09 -10.91
N GLU A 41 1.98 0.00 -11.33
CA GLU A 41 2.91 0.07 -12.44
C GLU A 41 4.24 0.67 -12.01
N PRO A 42 5.37 0.14 -12.50
CA PRO A 42 5.54 -1.10 -13.27
C PRO A 42 5.55 -2.36 -12.38
N SER A 43 5.64 -3.56 -12.97
CA SER A 43 5.60 -4.85 -12.24
C SER A 43 6.62 -4.99 -11.10
N ASP A 44 7.80 -4.39 -11.20
CA ASP A 44 8.78 -4.42 -10.10
C ASP A 44 8.37 -3.57 -8.90
N GLU A 45 7.57 -2.51 -9.11
CA GLU A 45 6.97 -1.73 -8.01
C GLU A 45 5.99 -2.60 -7.19
N ARG A 46 5.26 -3.50 -7.86
CA ARG A 46 4.32 -4.43 -7.22
C ARG A 46 5.04 -5.34 -6.24
N LYS A 47 6.10 -6.00 -6.72
CA LYS A 47 6.92 -6.87 -5.89
C LYS A 47 7.49 -6.13 -4.68
N ARG A 48 8.08 -4.94 -4.89
CA ARG A 48 8.67 -4.16 -3.79
C ARG A 48 7.65 -3.75 -2.73
N ARG A 49 6.43 -3.40 -3.13
CA ARG A 49 5.34 -3.04 -2.20
C ARG A 49 4.85 -4.25 -1.41
N LEU A 50 4.71 -5.40 -2.07
CA LEU A 50 4.32 -6.64 -1.42
C LEU A 50 5.39 -7.10 -0.43
N ASP A 51 6.67 -7.17 -0.85
CA ASP A 51 7.79 -7.54 0.02
C ASP A 51 7.83 -6.64 1.27
N ALA A 52 7.74 -5.32 1.09
CA ALA A 52 7.71 -4.37 2.20
C ALA A 52 6.50 -4.58 3.13
N PHE A 53 5.33 -4.90 2.58
CA PHE A 53 4.14 -5.20 3.36
C PHE A 53 4.29 -6.48 4.18
N LEU A 54 4.86 -7.54 3.60
CA LEU A 54 5.11 -8.80 4.30
C LEU A 54 6.09 -8.62 5.47
N VAL A 55 7.15 -7.83 5.28
CA VAL A 55 8.09 -7.49 6.37
C VAL A 55 7.36 -6.78 7.53
N VAL A 56 6.46 -5.85 7.24
CA VAL A 56 5.67 -5.17 8.28
C VAL A 56 4.80 -6.18 9.05
N CYS A 57 4.10 -7.07 8.34
CA CYS A 57 3.26 -8.08 8.98
C CYS A 57 4.08 -9.04 9.85
N GLN A 58 5.24 -9.48 9.35
CA GLN A 58 6.18 -10.31 10.11
C GLN A 58 6.67 -9.60 11.38
N SER A 59 7.08 -8.32 11.28
CA SER A 59 7.56 -7.55 12.44
C SER A 59 6.49 -7.37 13.53
N LYS A 60 5.22 -7.44 13.15
CA LYS A 60 4.06 -7.28 14.05
C LYS A 60 3.42 -8.62 14.42
N MET A 61 4.00 -9.75 13.99
CA MET A 61 3.47 -11.11 14.19
C MET A 61 2.02 -11.28 13.71
N LEU A 62 1.65 -10.61 12.61
CA LEU A 62 0.33 -10.70 12.00
C LEU A 62 0.39 -11.58 10.76
N THR A 63 -0.63 -12.42 10.58
CA THR A 63 -0.81 -13.20 9.35
C THR A 63 -1.63 -12.36 8.36
N PRO A 64 -1.05 -11.93 7.23
CA PRO A 64 -1.78 -11.15 6.24
C PRO A 64 -2.59 -12.03 5.29
N ILE A 65 -3.66 -11.45 4.74
CA ILE A 65 -4.32 -11.92 3.52
C ILE A 65 -3.69 -11.17 2.35
N VAL A 66 -3.27 -11.88 1.30
CA VAL A 66 -2.70 -11.28 0.09
C VAL A 66 -3.54 -11.66 -1.12
N GLU A 67 -4.04 -10.66 -1.82
CA GLU A 67 -4.77 -10.81 -3.08
C GLU A 67 -4.08 -9.94 -4.14
N ASP A 68 -3.13 -10.54 -4.88
CA ASP A 68 -2.31 -9.83 -5.87
C ASP A 68 -2.70 -10.24 -7.29
N HIS A 69 -3.81 -9.66 -7.78
CA HIS A 69 -4.27 -9.85 -9.15
C HIS A 69 -3.89 -8.63 -10.00
N PRO A 70 -3.02 -8.77 -11.02
CA PRO A 70 -2.55 -7.64 -11.81
C PRO A 70 -3.56 -7.08 -12.83
N ASP A 71 -4.70 -7.75 -13.06
CA ASP A 71 -5.63 -7.38 -14.13
C ASP A 71 -6.84 -6.59 -13.63
N TYR A 72 -6.68 -5.29 -13.47
CA TYR A 72 -7.82 -4.39 -13.29
C TYR A 72 -7.69 -3.18 -14.21
N SER A 73 -8.75 -2.92 -14.97
CA SER A 73 -8.75 -1.89 -16.01
C SER A 73 -8.33 -0.52 -15.45
N HIS A 74 -7.25 0.05 -15.98
CA HIS A 74 -6.77 1.36 -15.60
C HIS A 74 -7.70 2.44 -16.16
N LYS A 75 -8.55 3.05 -15.32
CA LYS A 75 -9.19 4.32 -15.70
C LYS A 75 -8.16 5.45 -15.61
N ARG A 76 -7.98 6.19 -16.69
CA ARG A 76 -7.16 7.41 -16.76
C ARG A 76 -8.03 8.67 -16.61
N GLY A 77 -7.40 9.81 -16.34
CA GLY A 77 -8.08 11.10 -16.31
C GLY A 77 -8.68 11.46 -14.94
N GLN A 78 -9.64 12.38 -14.93
CA GLN A 78 -10.10 13.03 -13.69
C GLN A 78 -10.70 12.04 -12.67
N ASP A 79 -11.41 11.03 -13.14
CA ASP A 79 -12.11 10.04 -12.30
C ASP A 79 -11.24 8.86 -11.87
N ARG A 80 -9.94 8.85 -12.24
CA ARG A 80 -9.03 7.74 -11.94
C ARG A 80 -8.98 7.40 -10.46
N CYS A 81 -8.94 8.41 -9.60
CA CYS A 81 -8.82 8.23 -8.15
C CYS A 81 -10.11 7.65 -7.57
N PHE A 82 -11.27 8.15 -8.01
CA PHE A 82 -12.57 7.63 -7.58
C PHE A 82 -12.67 6.15 -7.92
N SER A 83 -12.45 5.79 -9.19
CA SER A 83 -12.49 4.39 -9.63
C SER A 83 -11.49 3.50 -8.88
N CYS A 84 -10.28 4.00 -8.62
CA CYS A 84 -9.24 3.26 -7.89
C CYS A 84 -9.64 3.01 -6.43
N TYR A 85 -10.21 4.01 -5.75
CA TYR A 85 -10.68 3.86 -4.38
C TYR A 85 -11.90 2.94 -4.29
N SER A 86 -12.88 3.08 -5.20
CA SER A 86 -14.05 2.20 -5.27
C SER A 86 -13.64 0.73 -5.36
N VAL A 87 -12.80 0.38 -6.34
CA VAL A 87 -12.34 -1.00 -6.52
C VAL A 87 -11.62 -1.54 -5.28
N ARG A 88 -10.72 -0.73 -4.69
CA ARG A 88 -9.95 -1.15 -3.50
C ARG A 88 -10.83 -1.34 -2.27
N LEU A 89 -11.79 -0.43 -2.03
CA LEU A 89 -12.66 -0.47 -0.87
C LEU A 89 -13.78 -1.51 -1.01
N GLU A 90 -14.38 -1.66 -2.19
CA GLU A 90 -15.33 -2.73 -2.49
C GLU A 90 -14.66 -4.09 -2.29
N ARG A 91 -13.44 -4.28 -2.80
CA ARG A 91 -12.71 -5.53 -2.62
C ARG A 91 -12.37 -5.78 -1.15
N ALA A 92 -11.99 -4.75 -0.40
CA ALA A 92 -11.74 -4.87 1.04
C ALA A 92 -13.01 -5.28 1.81
N LYS A 93 -14.18 -4.71 1.46
CA LYS A 93 -15.48 -5.12 2.03
C LYS A 93 -15.77 -6.60 1.73
N LEU A 94 -15.64 -7.02 0.48
CA LEU A 94 -15.88 -8.41 0.07
C LEU A 94 -14.92 -9.37 0.79
N ALA A 95 -13.66 -8.98 0.95
CA ALA A 95 -12.71 -9.77 1.74
C ALA A 95 -13.14 -9.84 3.21
N ALA A 96 -13.54 -8.73 3.83
CA ALA A 96 -14.00 -8.71 5.22
C ALA A 96 -15.18 -9.67 5.42
N GLN A 97 -16.19 -9.61 4.55
CA GLN A 97 -17.34 -10.51 4.55
C GLN A 97 -16.94 -11.98 4.39
N ARG A 98 -16.02 -12.29 3.46
CA ARG A 98 -15.50 -13.65 3.23
C ARG A 98 -14.84 -14.25 4.47
N PHE A 99 -14.24 -13.43 5.33
CA PHE A 99 -13.60 -13.85 6.57
C PHE A 99 -14.46 -13.62 7.82
N GLY A 100 -15.74 -13.27 7.66
CA GLY A 100 -16.67 -13.06 8.78
C GLY A 100 -16.33 -11.84 9.65
N LEU A 101 -15.70 -10.82 9.07
CA LEU A 101 -15.30 -9.59 9.74
C LEU A 101 -16.35 -8.50 9.47
N GLU A 102 -16.87 -7.89 10.53
CA GLU A 102 -17.87 -6.82 10.46
C GLU A 102 -17.28 -5.51 9.93
N PHE A 103 -16.04 -5.20 10.32
CA PHE A 103 -15.41 -3.92 10.05
C PHE A 103 -14.27 -4.03 9.06
N PHE A 104 -14.09 -2.98 8.26
CA PHE A 104 -12.92 -2.81 7.43
C PHE A 104 -12.50 -1.34 7.32
N SER A 105 -11.23 -1.10 7.03
CA SER A 105 -10.70 0.24 6.74
C SER A 105 -9.56 0.17 5.72
N THR A 106 -8.87 1.30 5.49
CA THR A 106 -7.82 1.41 4.50
C THR A 106 -6.63 2.24 4.98
N SER A 107 -5.42 1.72 4.74
CA SER A 107 -4.15 2.43 4.94
C SER A 107 -3.97 3.61 3.99
N LEU A 108 -4.84 3.79 2.99
CA LEU A 108 -4.79 4.97 2.10
C LEU A 108 -4.97 6.27 2.90
N LEU A 109 -5.68 6.21 4.02
CA LEU A 109 -5.94 7.35 4.90
C LEU A 109 -4.68 7.85 5.62
N ILE A 110 -3.57 7.12 5.62
CA ILE A 110 -2.34 7.62 6.27
C ILE A 110 -1.60 8.66 5.43
N SER A 111 -1.76 8.63 4.11
CA SER A 111 -0.97 9.46 3.22
C SER A 111 -1.61 10.84 3.05
N PRO A 112 -0.91 11.96 3.34
CA PRO A 112 -1.44 13.30 3.13
C PRO A 112 -1.65 13.64 1.64
N TYR A 113 -1.03 12.86 0.74
CA TYR A 113 -1.15 13.02 -0.71
C TYR A 113 -2.38 12.32 -1.33
N GLN A 114 -3.15 11.57 -0.55
CA GLN A 114 -4.36 10.91 -1.06
C GLN A 114 -5.57 11.84 -0.94
N LYS A 115 -6.59 11.66 -1.80
CA LYS A 115 -7.82 12.48 -1.75
C LYS A 115 -8.75 11.95 -0.67
N HIS A 116 -8.52 12.36 0.58
CA HIS A 116 -9.22 11.88 1.77
C HIS A 116 -10.74 11.99 1.70
N GLU A 117 -11.27 13.14 1.29
CA GLU A 117 -12.71 13.33 1.16
C GLU A 117 -13.34 12.35 0.17
N LEU A 118 -12.62 12.02 -0.91
CA LEU A 118 -13.07 11.03 -1.88
C LEU A 118 -13.04 9.60 -1.32
N ILE A 119 -12.00 9.26 -0.56
CA ILE A 119 -11.91 7.96 0.13
C ILE A 119 -13.04 7.83 1.15
N LYS A 120 -13.30 8.88 1.93
CA LYS A 120 -14.39 8.95 2.89
C LYS A 120 -15.75 8.80 2.20
N GLN A 121 -15.98 9.54 1.11
CA GLN A 121 -17.21 9.45 0.33
C GLN A 121 -17.46 8.02 -0.19
N VAL A 122 -16.46 7.39 -0.81
CA VAL A 122 -16.58 6.01 -1.32
C VAL A 122 -16.81 5.04 -0.16
N GLY A 123 -16.03 5.15 0.91
CA GLY A 123 -16.12 4.26 2.05
C GLY A 123 -17.44 4.37 2.82
N SER A 124 -17.97 5.57 3.02
CA SER A 124 -19.27 5.78 3.68
C SER A 124 -20.44 5.14 2.94
N GLY A 125 -20.31 4.87 1.63
CA GLY A 125 -21.29 4.11 0.86
C GLY A 125 -21.24 2.60 1.10
N LEU A 126 -20.27 2.11 1.88
CA LEU A 126 -20.01 0.70 2.12
C LEU A 126 -20.21 0.37 3.60
N GLU A 127 -21.30 -0.35 3.92
CA GLU A 127 -21.54 -0.88 5.27
C GLU A 127 -20.30 -1.58 5.84
N GLY A 128 -19.99 -1.31 7.12
CA GLY A 128 -18.82 -1.82 7.83
C GLY A 128 -17.55 -0.99 7.66
N PHE A 129 -17.55 0.06 6.84
CA PHE A 129 -16.37 0.91 6.67
C PHE A 129 -16.13 1.80 7.89
N VAL A 130 -14.90 1.74 8.40
CA VAL A 130 -14.43 2.60 9.49
C VAL A 130 -13.49 3.65 8.91
N TYR A 131 -13.94 4.90 8.89
CA TYR A 131 -13.08 6.04 8.58
C TYR A 131 -12.25 6.42 9.82
N GLU A 132 -10.94 6.56 9.66
CA GLU A 132 -10.03 7.14 10.65
C GLU A 132 -9.07 8.09 9.95
N ASP A 133 -8.90 9.30 10.48
CA ASP A 133 -7.88 10.22 9.96
C ASP A 133 -6.50 9.80 10.46
N LEU A 134 -5.76 9.08 9.62
CA LEU A 134 -4.44 8.56 9.95
C LEU A 134 -3.30 9.55 9.62
N ARG A 135 -3.59 10.73 9.04
CA ARG A 135 -2.55 11.70 8.66
C ARG A 135 -1.65 12.14 9.82
N PRO A 136 -2.13 12.30 11.07
CA PRO A 136 -1.26 12.62 12.20
C PRO A 136 -0.14 11.60 12.41
N PHE A 137 -0.37 10.33 12.05
CA PHE A 137 0.58 9.23 12.20
C PHE A 137 1.48 9.03 10.97
N TYR A 138 1.37 9.87 9.94
CA TYR A 138 2.13 9.71 8.71
C TYR A 138 3.66 9.74 8.94
N LYS A 139 4.12 10.68 9.77
CA LYS A 139 5.56 10.82 10.10
C LYS A 139 6.08 9.56 10.80
N ASP A 140 5.33 9.05 11.77
CA ASP A 140 5.67 7.83 12.49
C ASP A 140 5.70 6.62 11.55
N SER A 141 4.73 6.54 10.63
CA SER A 141 4.68 5.53 9.58
C SER A 141 5.94 5.51 8.72
N GLN A 142 6.42 6.71 8.31
CA GLN A 142 7.66 6.86 7.53
C GLN A 142 8.91 6.52 8.34
N GLN A 143 8.93 6.84 9.62
CA GLN A 143 10.03 6.53 10.52
C GLN A 143 10.12 5.02 10.76
N GLN A 144 9.02 4.35 11.09
CA GLN A 144 8.95 2.89 11.21
C GLN A 144 9.39 2.20 9.92
N ALA A 145 8.96 2.69 8.75
CA ALA A 145 9.39 2.14 7.47
C ALA A 145 10.90 2.29 7.24
N LYS A 146 11.52 3.37 7.74
CA LYS A 146 12.97 3.57 7.69
C LYS A 146 13.70 2.60 8.62
N GLU A 147 13.20 2.42 9.84
CA GLU A 147 13.78 1.52 10.85
C GLU A 147 13.72 0.05 10.42
N LEU A 148 12.62 -0.36 9.78
CA LEU A 148 12.47 -1.70 9.21
C LEU A 148 13.29 -1.91 7.93
N GLY A 149 13.94 -0.88 7.39
CA GLY A 149 14.73 -0.97 6.15
C GLY A 149 13.89 -1.31 4.91
N ILE A 150 12.57 -1.12 4.95
CA ILE A 150 11.67 -1.51 3.86
C ILE A 150 11.63 -0.49 2.74
N TYR A 151 11.20 -0.96 1.56
CA TYR A 151 10.99 -0.09 0.40
C TYR A 151 9.96 1.01 0.72
N ARG A 152 10.32 2.25 0.36
CA ARG A 152 9.46 3.44 0.50
C ARG A 152 9.12 4.01 -0.88
N GLN A 153 7.85 3.86 -1.25
CA GLN A 153 7.31 4.27 -2.54
C GLN A 153 7.46 5.77 -2.78
N LYS A 154 7.58 6.15 -4.06
CA LYS A 154 7.75 7.55 -4.49
C LYS A 154 6.51 8.15 -5.15
N TYR A 155 5.48 7.34 -5.39
CA TYR A 155 4.25 7.72 -6.10
C TYR A 155 3.09 6.78 -5.71
N CYS A 156 1.89 7.01 -6.24
CA CYS A 156 0.66 6.28 -5.87
C CYS A 156 0.57 4.86 -6.45
N ALA A 157 1.49 4.50 -7.35
CA ALA A 157 1.57 3.27 -8.16
C ALA A 157 0.86 3.31 -9.51
N CYS A 158 -0.14 4.17 -9.74
CA CYS A 158 -0.79 4.22 -11.05
C CYS A 158 0.14 4.84 -12.12
N LEU A 159 -0.08 4.48 -13.38
CA LEU A 159 0.71 4.95 -14.53
C LEU A 159 0.83 6.48 -14.59
N GLU A 160 -0.26 7.22 -14.39
CA GLU A 160 -0.23 8.69 -14.40
C GLU A 160 0.63 9.23 -13.25
N SER A 161 0.50 8.67 -12.04
CA SER A 161 1.36 9.08 -10.92
C SER A 161 2.83 8.71 -11.12
N LEU A 162 3.12 7.66 -11.91
CA LEU A 162 4.46 7.31 -12.32
C LEU A 162 5.01 8.33 -13.33
N GLU A 163 4.23 8.69 -14.34
CA GLU A 163 4.56 9.71 -15.35
C GLU A 163 4.80 11.08 -14.72
N GLU A 164 3.99 11.47 -13.74
CA GLU A 164 4.14 12.70 -12.95
C GLU A 164 5.36 12.68 -12.00
N SER A 165 5.88 11.48 -11.68
CA SER A 165 6.97 11.35 -10.71
C SER A 165 8.34 11.64 -11.31
N LYS A 166 9.20 12.32 -10.52
CA LYS A 166 10.64 12.47 -10.83
C LYS A 166 11.38 11.11 -10.92
N TRP A 167 10.78 10.05 -10.39
CA TRP A 167 11.36 8.71 -10.38
C TRP A 167 11.44 8.10 -11.78
N LEU A 168 10.46 8.37 -12.66
CA LEU A 168 10.49 7.87 -14.03
C LEU A 168 11.72 8.40 -14.81
N ALA A 169 12.06 9.67 -14.63
CA ALA A 169 13.25 10.27 -15.24
C ALA A 169 14.55 9.62 -14.75
N LYS A 170 14.67 9.38 -13.43
CA LYS A 170 15.82 8.69 -12.83
C LYS A 170 15.93 7.24 -13.32
N ARG A 171 14.82 6.52 -13.40
CA ARG A 171 14.81 5.13 -13.88
C ARG A 171 15.17 5.04 -15.38
N LYS A 172 14.72 5.98 -16.20
CA LYS A 172 15.11 6.07 -17.61
C LYS A 172 16.63 6.31 -17.77
N SER A 173 17.26 7.13 -16.92
CA SER A 173 18.70 7.33 -16.97
C SER A 173 19.48 6.10 -16.48
N GLU A 174 19.01 5.42 -15.43
CA GLU A 174 19.59 4.16 -14.95
C GLU A 174 19.52 3.04 -15.99
N MET A 175 18.37 2.85 -16.64
CA MET A 175 18.20 1.86 -17.71
C MET A 175 19.06 2.19 -18.93
N LYS A 176 19.19 3.47 -19.31
CA LYS A 176 20.12 3.89 -20.37
C LYS A 176 21.56 3.56 -19.99
N ARG A 177 21.97 3.83 -18.75
CA ARG A 177 23.32 3.54 -18.25
C ARG A 177 23.63 2.04 -18.17
N GLN A 178 22.63 1.20 -17.88
CA GLN A 178 22.77 -0.26 -17.92
C GLN A 178 22.84 -0.80 -19.35
N LYS A 179 22.06 -0.24 -20.29
CA LYS A 179 22.14 -0.60 -21.72
C LYS A 179 23.42 -0.08 -22.40
N SER A 180 24.06 0.94 -21.83
CA SER A 180 25.32 1.50 -22.32
C SER A 180 26.53 1.12 -21.46
N GLY A 181 26.39 0.16 -20.54
CA GLY A 181 27.50 -0.34 -19.72
C GLY A 181 28.32 -1.37 -20.50
N PRO A 182 29.64 -1.52 -20.22
CA PRO A 182 30.48 -2.46 -20.95
C PRO A 182 30.02 -3.91 -20.72
N THR A 183 30.17 -4.74 -21.75
CA THR A 183 29.91 -6.19 -21.76
C THR A 183 30.99 -6.97 -21.00
N GLU A 184 31.20 -6.65 -19.72
CA GLU A 184 32.05 -7.45 -18.83
C GLU A 184 31.30 -7.76 -17.53
N GLU A 185 31.43 -9.00 -17.07
CA GLU A 185 30.69 -9.59 -15.95
C GLU A 185 30.63 -8.66 -14.74
N TRP A 186 29.42 -8.22 -14.42
CA TRP A 186 29.13 -7.46 -13.22
C TRP A 186 29.31 -8.37 -12.00
N VAL A 187 30.42 -8.23 -11.27
CA VAL A 187 30.62 -8.86 -9.97
C VAL A 187 30.21 -7.88 -8.86
N PRO A 188 29.26 -8.23 -7.98
CA PRO A 188 28.86 -7.36 -6.90
C PRO A 188 30.02 -7.01 -5.95
N ARG A 189 30.08 -5.77 -5.45
CA ARG A 189 31.14 -5.27 -4.57
C ARG A 189 31.30 -6.01 -3.23
N TRP A 190 30.36 -6.86 -2.83
CA TRP A 190 30.47 -7.71 -1.64
C TRP A 190 31.16 -9.06 -1.91
N LEU A 191 31.56 -9.34 -3.15
CA LEU A 191 32.23 -10.57 -3.58
C LEU A 191 33.71 -10.37 -3.95
N VAL A 192 34.21 -9.14 -3.94
CA VAL A 192 35.64 -8.84 -4.14
C VAL A 192 36.21 -8.55 -2.76
N LYS A 193 37.08 -9.46 -2.28
CA LYS A 193 37.75 -9.37 -0.97
C LYS A 193 38.50 -8.06 -0.77
#